data_AF-A0A3D5PSE6-F1
#
_entry.id   AF-A0A3D5PSE6-F1
#
_cell.length_a   1.000
_cell.length_b   1.000
_cell.length_c   1.000
_cell.angle_alpha   90.00
_cell.angle_beta   90.00
_cell.angle_gamma   90.00
#
_symmetry.space_group_name_H-M   'P 1'
#
loop_
_entity.id
_entity.type
_entity.pdbx_description
1 polymer ?
#
loop_
_entity_poly.entity_id
_entity_poly.type
_entity_poly.pdbx_seq_one_letter_code
_entity_poly.pdbx_strand_id
1 'polypeptide(L)'
;MISIPLTIGAALLGLTCLYHATDGLQAFTAEGARRVVVAKHRPYVPDIMFEDMTGTSQSLRSQSGEIVLVEFIYTTCPTICQTAGSDFAQLRDALVQTRENVRMISVSFNPANDTLAALGDYAELHTASGSPWTVARVDVAQRAQALDFLTSPSFPIEPPPLK
;
A
#
# COMPACT_ATOMS: atom_id res chain seq x y z
N MET A 1 -34.59 31.18 31.59
CA MET A 1 -33.53 31.89 30.82
C MET A 1 -32.19 31.13 30.73
N ILE A 2 -31.91 30.09 31.53
CA ILE A 2 -30.61 29.37 31.55
C ILE A 2 -30.47 28.29 30.44
N SER A 3 -31.57 27.87 29.80
CA SER A 3 -31.58 26.77 28.82
C SER A 3 -30.98 27.11 27.45
N ILE A 4 -31.06 28.37 27.01
CA ILE A 4 -30.52 28.82 25.72
C ILE A 4 -28.98 28.85 25.69
N PRO A 5 -28.27 29.45 26.67
CA PRO A 5 -26.81 29.46 26.63
C PRO A 5 -26.20 28.04 26.76
N LEU A 6 -26.86 27.14 27.51
CA LEU A 6 -26.41 25.76 27.65
C LEU A 6 -26.51 24.96 26.34
N THR A 7 -27.61 25.14 25.60
CA THR A 7 -27.81 24.47 24.29
C THR A 7 -26.83 24.98 23.24
N ILE A 8 -26.57 26.29 23.20
CA ILE A 8 -25.56 26.88 22.31
C ILE A 8 -24.16 26.33 22.66
N GLY A 9 -23.81 26.29 23.94
CA GLY A 9 -22.53 25.74 24.38
C GLY A 9 -22.34 24.27 23.97
N ALA A 10 -23.38 23.44 24.17
CA ALA A 10 -23.35 22.04 23.75
C ALA A 10 -23.22 21.88 22.23
N ALA A 11 -23.94 22.69 21.44
CA ALA A 11 -23.86 22.66 19.98
C ALA A 11 -22.48 23.07 19.47
N LEU A 12 -21.89 24.13 20.03
CA LEU A 12 -20.54 24.57 19.66
C LEU A 12 -19.48 23.53 20.02
N LEU A 13 -19.60 22.89 21.19
CA LEU A 13 -18.68 21.83 21.59
C LEU A 13 -18.81 20.60 20.68
N GLY A 14 -20.04 20.20 20.35
CA GLY A 14 -20.31 19.11 19.42
C GLY A 14 -19.74 19.38 18.02
N LEU A 15 -19.95 20.59 17.49
CA LEU A 15 -19.41 20.99 16.19
C LEU A 15 -17.88 21.03 16.19
N THR A 16 -17.27 21.51 17.28
CA THR A 16 -15.81 21.55 17.45
C THR A 16 -15.22 20.15 17.51
N CYS A 17 -15.80 19.25 18.31
CA CYS A 17 -15.39 17.84 18.36
C CYS A 17 -15.53 17.18 16.98
N LEU A 18 -16.63 17.41 16.27
CA LEU A 18 -16.84 16.86 14.93
C LEU A 18 -15.81 17.38 13.93
N TYR A 19 -15.51 18.68 13.95
CA TYR A 19 -14.51 19.30 13.08
C TYR A 19 -13.12 18.67 13.29
N HIS A 20 -12.72 18.48 14.56
CA HIS A 20 -11.44 17.83 14.87
C HIS A 20 -11.44 16.33 14.54
N ALA A 21 -12.55 15.63 14.79
CA ALA A 21 -12.67 14.20 14.51
C ALA A 21 -12.68 13.86 13.01
N THR A 22 -12.91 14.84 12.15
CA THR A 22 -13.04 14.65 10.68
C THR A 22 -11.95 15.35 9.89
N ASP A 23 -10.83 15.70 10.53
CA ASP A 23 -9.72 16.43 9.91
C ASP A 23 -10.18 17.70 9.18
N GLY A 24 -11.09 18.45 9.81
CA GLY A 24 -11.72 19.62 9.21
C GLY A 24 -12.75 19.26 8.14
N LEU A 25 -13.57 18.23 8.36
CA LEU A 25 -14.59 17.71 7.45
C LEU A 25 -14.01 17.16 6.12
N GLN A 26 -12.73 16.80 6.11
CA GLN A 26 -12.04 16.22 4.95
C GLN A 26 -12.03 14.68 4.99
N ALA A 27 -12.15 14.09 6.19
CA ALA A 27 -12.06 12.65 6.40
C ALA A 27 -13.22 12.14 7.26
N PHE A 28 -14.07 11.31 6.65
CA PHE A 28 -15.17 10.62 7.36
C PHE A 28 -14.88 9.13 7.59
N THR A 29 -13.77 8.64 7.04
CA THR A 29 -13.30 7.26 7.18
C THR A 29 -11.79 7.28 7.42
N ALA A 30 -11.26 6.22 8.04
CA ALA A 30 -9.81 6.06 8.23
C ALA A 30 -9.04 6.13 6.90
N GLU A 31 -9.61 5.58 5.82
CA GLU A 31 -9.02 5.69 4.48
C GLU A 31 -9.06 7.13 3.95
N GLY A 32 -10.12 7.89 4.22
CA GLY A 32 -10.19 9.32 3.92
C GLY A 32 -9.08 10.10 4.62
N ALA A 33 -8.87 9.85 5.91
CA ALA A 33 -7.81 10.48 6.69
C ALA A 33 -6.42 10.14 6.12
N ARG A 34 -6.20 8.87 5.76
CA ARG A 34 -4.97 8.41 5.12
C ARG A 34 -4.69 9.13 3.80
N ARG A 35 -5.70 9.27 2.93
CA ARG A 35 -5.56 10.01 1.66
C ARG A 35 -5.24 11.48 1.87
N VAL A 36 -5.85 12.12 2.87
CA VAL A 36 -5.54 13.51 3.24
C VAL A 36 -4.09 13.65 3.72
N VAL A 37 -3.60 12.70 4.52
CA VAL A 37 -2.19 12.67 4.96
C VAL A 37 -1.25 12.55 3.77
N VAL A 38 -1.45 11.56 2.88
CA VAL A 38 -0.59 11.33 1.70
C VAL A 38 -0.60 12.54 0.75
N ALA A 39 -1.74 13.21 0.59
CA ALA A 39 -1.85 14.40 -0.26
C ALA A 39 -1.09 15.61 0.31
N LYS A 40 -1.05 15.75 1.65
CA LYS A 40 -0.36 16.86 2.33
C LYS A 40 1.13 16.57 2.55
N HIS A 41 1.47 15.31 2.84
CA HIS A 41 2.80 14.85 3.17
C HIS A 41 3.11 13.58 2.39
N ARG A 42 4.16 13.60 1.57
CA ARG A 42 4.62 12.40 0.88
C ARG A 42 5.25 11.45 1.91
N PRO A 43 4.70 10.25 2.12
CA PRO A 43 5.30 9.32 3.05
C PRO A 43 6.69 8.86 2.59
N TYR A 44 7.55 8.60 3.57
CA TYR A 44 8.81 7.93 3.34
C TYR A 44 8.57 6.44 3.09
N VAL A 45 8.98 5.96 1.91
CA VAL A 45 8.98 4.53 1.59
C VAL A 45 10.36 3.97 1.94
N PRO A 46 10.47 3.06 2.93
CA PRO A 46 11.75 2.47 3.29
C PRO A 46 12.31 1.62 2.15
N ASP A 47 13.63 1.46 2.14
CA ASP A 47 14.29 0.57 1.20
C ASP A 47 14.11 -0.88 1.63
N ILE A 48 13.06 -1.50 1.14
CA ILE A 48 12.79 -2.91 1.38
C ILE A 48 13.21 -3.67 0.13
N MET A 49 13.98 -4.73 0.35
CA MET A 49 14.39 -5.68 -0.68
C MET A 49 13.35 -6.81 -0.78
N PHE A 50 13.06 -7.19 -2.01
CA PHE A 50 12.15 -8.27 -2.35
C PHE A 50 12.87 -9.23 -3.26
N GLU A 51 12.60 -10.51 -3.10
CA GLU A 51 13.07 -11.56 -3.99
C GLU A 51 11.94 -11.89 -4.96
N ASP A 52 12.17 -11.73 -6.26
CA ASP A 52 11.18 -12.07 -7.28
C ASP A 52 11.06 -13.59 -7.52
N MET A 53 10.11 -14.00 -8.34
CA MET A 53 9.89 -15.40 -8.70
C MET A 53 11.08 -16.06 -9.41
N THR A 54 12.05 -15.29 -9.90
CA THR A 54 13.30 -15.81 -10.49
C THR A 54 14.42 -16.00 -9.47
N GLY A 55 14.21 -15.57 -8.22
CA GLY A 55 15.24 -15.54 -7.18
C GLY A 55 16.09 -14.27 -7.20
N THR A 56 15.71 -13.25 -7.97
CA THR A 56 16.48 -12.01 -8.07
C THR A 56 16.01 -11.02 -7.01
N SER A 57 16.95 -10.50 -6.22
CA SER A 57 16.66 -9.46 -5.23
C SER A 57 16.59 -8.07 -5.87
N GLN A 58 15.54 -7.33 -5.58
CA GLN A 58 15.30 -5.98 -6.07
C GLN A 58 14.70 -5.07 -5.00
N SER A 59 15.01 -3.77 -5.09
CA SER A 59 14.42 -2.76 -4.22
C SER A 59 13.02 -2.36 -4.68
N LEU A 60 12.15 -2.06 -3.72
CA LEU A 60 10.84 -1.44 -3.96
C LEU A 60 10.93 0.02 -4.36
N ARG A 61 12.02 0.71 -4.01
CA ARG A 61 12.17 2.10 -4.38
C ARG A 61 12.22 2.22 -5.90
N SER A 62 11.57 3.27 -6.41
CA SER A 62 11.62 3.63 -7.83
C SER A 62 13.07 3.76 -8.26
N GLN A 63 13.45 3.01 -9.29
CA GLN A 63 14.71 3.18 -9.98
C GLN A 63 14.46 4.05 -11.21
N SER A 64 15.29 5.05 -11.44
CA SER A 64 15.27 5.84 -12.69
C SER A 64 13.95 6.57 -13.01
N GLY A 65 13.18 6.97 -11.99
CA GLY A 65 11.98 7.79 -12.16
C GLY A 65 10.73 7.03 -12.63
N GLU A 66 10.74 5.71 -12.51
CA GLU A 66 9.56 4.87 -12.78
C GLU A 66 8.46 5.08 -11.72
N ILE A 67 7.21 4.86 -12.11
CA ILE A 67 6.09 4.72 -11.19
C ILE A 67 6.06 3.26 -10.74
N VAL A 68 6.25 3.02 -9.44
CA VAL A 68 6.16 1.66 -8.87
C VAL A 68 4.76 1.43 -8.33
N LEU A 69 4.06 0.47 -8.90
CA LEU A 69 2.75 0.05 -8.46
C LEU A 69 2.86 -1.29 -7.73
N VAL A 70 2.31 -1.33 -6.51
CA VAL A 70 2.50 -2.46 -5.60
C VAL A 70 1.14 -2.95 -5.14
N GLU A 71 0.92 -4.25 -5.24
CA GLU A 71 -0.17 -4.94 -4.56
C GLU A 71 0.37 -6.01 -3.63
N PHE A 72 -0.42 -6.40 -2.64
CA PHE A 72 -0.02 -7.36 -1.63
C PHE A 72 -0.89 -8.60 -1.62
N ILE A 73 -0.24 -9.76 -1.57
CA ILE A 73 -0.89 -11.04 -1.82
C ILE A 73 -0.44 -12.14 -0.85
N TYR A 74 -1.19 -13.23 -0.87
CA TYR A 74 -0.74 -14.55 -0.47
C TYR A 74 -0.98 -15.48 -1.66
N THR A 75 0.01 -16.26 -2.08
CA THR A 75 -0.15 -17.14 -3.25
C THR A 75 -1.23 -18.21 -3.05
N THR A 76 -1.49 -18.57 -1.80
CA THR A 76 -2.49 -19.58 -1.40
C THR A 76 -3.88 -19.01 -1.09
N CYS A 77 -4.09 -17.69 -1.19
CA CYS A 77 -5.39 -17.10 -0.91
C CYS A 77 -6.38 -17.45 -2.04
N PRO A 78 -7.51 -18.11 -1.73
CA PRO A 78 -8.40 -18.68 -2.75
C PRO A 78 -9.36 -17.68 -3.40
N THR A 79 -9.53 -16.48 -2.82
CA THR A 79 -10.57 -15.54 -3.24
C THR A 79 -10.03 -14.14 -3.49
N ILE A 80 -9.92 -13.32 -2.45
CA ILE A 80 -9.71 -11.87 -2.60
C ILE A 80 -8.39 -11.52 -3.30
N CYS A 81 -7.32 -12.28 -3.07
CA CYS A 81 -6.04 -12.06 -3.77
C CYS A 81 -6.10 -12.45 -5.25
N GLN A 82 -7.01 -13.35 -5.65
CA GLN A 82 -7.22 -13.72 -7.06
C GLN A 82 -8.00 -12.63 -7.78
N THR A 83 -9.02 -12.06 -7.10
CA THR A 83 -9.72 -10.87 -7.61
C THR A 83 -8.76 -9.69 -7.75
N ALA A 84 -7.95 -9.41 -6.72
CA ALA A 84 -6.95 -8.34 -6.77
C ALA A 84 -5.97 -8.52 -7.93
N GLY A 85 -5.39 -9.72 -8.09
CA GLY A 85 -4.50 -10.01 -9.23
C GLY A 85 -5.19 -9.85 -10.58
N SER A 86 -6.48 -10.18 -10.70
CA SER A 86 -7.26 -9.96 -11.93
C SER A 86 -7.49 -8.47 -12.22
N ASP A 87 -7.73 -7.66 -11.19
CA ASP A 87 -7.82 -6.20 -11.32
C ASP A 87 -6.45 -5.60 -11.70
N PHE A 88 -5.37 -6.14 -11.16
CA PHE A 88 -4.00 -5.73 -11.47
C PHE A 88 -3.61 -6.09 -12.91
N ALA A 89 -4.07 -7.24 -13.43
CA ALA A 89 -3.92 -7.60 -14.84
C ALA A 89 -4.63 -6.62 -15.78
N GLN A 90 -5.86 -6.21 -15.45
CA GLN A 90 -6.60 -5.19 -16.22
C GLN A 90 -5.86 -3.84 -16.21
N LEU A 91 -5.28 -3.48 -15.06
CA LEU A 91 -4.49 -2.26 -14.94
C LEU A 91 -3.20 -2.31 -15.76
N ARG A 92 -2.48 -3.45 -15.77
CA ARG A 92 -1.34 -3.68 -16.68
C ARG A 92 -1.75 -3.42 -18.12
N ASP A 93 -2.85 -4.02 -18.57
CA ASP A 93 -3.29 -3.92 -19.97
C ASP A 93 -3.64 -2.47 -20.36
N ALA A 94 -4.23 -1.71 -19.44
CA ALA A 94 -4.48 -0.28 -19.64
C ALA A 94 -3.19 0.56 -19.66
N LEU A 95 -2.25 0.30 -18.74
CA LEU A 95 -1.01 1.06 -18.61
C LEU A 95 -0.01 0.80 -19.75
N VAL A 96 0.01 -0.42 -20.30
CA VAL A 96 0.84 -0.71 -21.49
C VAL A 96 0.44 0.17 -22.68
N GLN A 97 -0.83 0.60 -22.76
CA GLN A 97 -1.30 1.52 -23.81
C GLN A 97 -0.85 2.96 -23.61
N THR A 98 -0.58 3.40 -22.37
CA THR A 98 -0.21 4.79 -22.08
C THR A 98 1.27 5.09 -22.34
N ARG A 99 2.12 4.06 -22.46
CA ARG A 99 3.58 4.17 -22.57
C ARG A 99 4.25 4.87 -21.38
N GLU A 100 3.56 4.92 -20.24
CA GLU A 100 4.14 5.39 -18.99
C GLU A 100 5.23 4.42 -18.50
N ASN A 101 6.26 4.95 -17.85
CA ASN A 101 7.32 4.13 -17.27
C ASN A 101 6.85 3.54 -15.93
N VAL A 102 6.12 2.41 -15.99
CA VAL A 102 5.54 1.76 -14.81
C VAL A 102 6.21 0.41 -14.54
N ARG A 103 6.55 0.17 -13.28
CA ARG A 103 6.91 -1.14 -12.75
C ARG A 103 5.82 -1.63 -11.80
N MET A 104 5.29 -2.82 -12.03
CA MET A 104 4.22 -3.43 -11.25
C MET A 104 4.77 -4.62 -10.46
N ILE A 105 4.42 -4.74 -9.19
CA ILE A 105 4.93 -5.79 -8.30
C ILE A 105 3.81 -6.31 -7.42
N SER A 106 3.52 -7.61 -7.51
CA SER A 106 2.70 -8.30 -6.50
C SER A 106 3.62 -8.88 -5.44
N VAL A 107 3.45 -8.46 -4.19
CA VAL A 107 4.36 -8.77 -3.09
C VAL A 107 3.68 -9.69 -2.08
N SER A 108 4.26 -10.84 -1.83
CA SER A 108 3.87 -11.74 -0.73
C SER A 108 4.48 -11.34 0.61
N PHE A 109 3.65 -11.32 1.67
CA PHE A 109 4.07 -11.16 3.07
C PHE A 109 4.33 -12.47 3.81
N ASN A 110 4.27 -13.59 3.11
CA ASN A 110 4.41 -14.91 3.68
C ASN A 110 5.64 -15.64 3.12
N PRO A 111 6.86 -15.08 3.25
CA PRO A 111 8.05 -15.69 2.65
C PRO A 111 8.38 -17.09 3.22
N ALA A 112 7.78 -17.46 4.37
CA ALA A 112 7.90 -18.79 4.96
C ALA A 112 7.15 -19.89 4.16
N ASN A 113 6.05 -19.56 3.47
CA ASN A 113 5.26 -20.54 2.71
C ASN A 113 5.23 -20.24 1.21
N ASP A 114 5.34 -18.98 0.83
CA ASP A 114 5.29 -18.55 -0.56
C ASP A 114 6.70 -18.69 -1.16
N THR A 115 7.01 -19.91 -1.60
CA THR A 115 8.27 -20.27 -2.26
C THR A 115 8.35 -19.67 -3.67
N LEU A 116 9.55 -19.64 -4.27
CA LEU A 116 9.73 -19.16 -5.65
C LEU A 116 8.82 -19.89 -6.65
N ALA A 117 8.61 -21.19 -6.46
CA ALA A 117 7.67 -21.97 -7.27
C ALA A 117 6.23 -21.46 -7.12
N ALA A 118 5.77 -21.22 -5.88
CA ALA A 118 4.43 -20.68 -5.64
C ALA A 118 4.25 -19.25 -6.19
N LEU A 119 5.30 -18.43 -6.17
CA LEU A 119 5.28 -17.11 -6.81
C LEU A 119 5.17 -17.26 -8.35
N GLY A 120 5.88 -18.23 -8.93
CA GLY A 120 5.79 -18.58 -10.34
C GLY A 120 4.39 -19.03 -10.74
N ASP A 121 3.77 -19.94 -9.98
CA ASP A 121 2.40 -20.42 -10.24
C ASP A 121 1.39 -19.27 -10.21
N TYR A 122 1.50 -18.37 -9.21
CA TYR A 122 0.67 -17.17 -9.13
C TYR A 122 0.91 -16.23 -10.32
N ALA A 123 2.17 -16.09 -10.74
CA ALA A 123 2.54 -15.27 -11.88
C ALA A 123 1.94 -15.80 -13.18
N GLU A 124 2.03 -17.11 -13.43
CA GLU A 124 1.44 -17.74 -14.61
C GLU A 124 -0.08 -17.56 -14.64
N LEU A 125 -0.75 -17.77 -13.51
CA LEU A 125 -2.20 -17.60 -13.39
C LEU A 125 -2.69 -16.21 -13.81
N HIS A 126 -1.91 -15.17 -13.51
CA HIS A 126 -2.27 -13.77 -13.82
C HIS A 126 -1.49 -13.17 -15.00
N THR A 127 -0.65 -13.96 -15.68
CA THR A 127 0.24 -13.48 -16.75
C THR A 127 1.17 -12.36 -16.26
N ALA A 128 1.75 -12.54 -15.07
CA ALA A 128 2.65 -11.62 -14.36
C ALA A 128 4.12 -12.08 -14.39
N SER A 129 4.52 -12.77 -15.46
CA SER A 129 5.84 -13.42 -15.56
C SER A 129 6.94 -12.52 -16.16
N GLY A 130 6.81 -11.19 -16.08
CA GLY A 130 7.80 -10.27 -16.65
C GLY A 130 7.30 -8.85 -16.92
N SER A 131 8.14 -8.00 -17.51
CA SER A 131 7.87 -6.56 -17.66
C SER A 131 6.49 -6.25 -18.28
N PRO A 132 5.71 -5.33 -17.69
CA PRO A 132 6.06 -4.47 -16.55
C PRO A 132 5.79 -5.11 -15.17
N TRP A 133 5.29 -6.34 -15.08
CA TRP A 133 4.74 -6.93 -13.86
C TRP A 133 5.47 -8.20 -13.40
N THR A 134 5.96 -8.19 -12.15
CA THR A 134 6.60 -9.34 -11.52
C THR A 134 5.91 -9.71 -10.20
N VAL A 135 6.08 -10.97 -9.78
CA VAL A 135 5.64 -11.44 -8.47
C VAL A 135 6.87 -11.64 -7.58
N ALA A 136 6.79 -11.20 -6.33
CA ALA A 136 7.91 -11.21 -5.41
C ALA A 136 7.46 -11.52 -3.97
N ARG A 137 8.41 -11.83 -3.10
CA ARG A 137 8.21 -11.96 -1.65
C ARG A 137 9.15 -11.04 -0.89
N VAL A 138 8.72 -10.59 0.28
CA VAL A 138 9.59 -9.79 1.16
C VAL A 138 10.75 -10.65 1.67
N ASP A 139 11.95 -10.08 1.76
CA ASP A 139 13.03 -10.71 2.50
C ASP A 139 12.59 -11.03 3.94
N VAL A 140 12.88 -12.25 4.41
CA VAL A 140 12.52 -12.73 5.75
C VAL A 140 13.06 -11.79 6.83
N ALA A 141 14.28 -11.27 6.67
CA ALA A 141 14.91 -10.35 7.61
C ALA A 141 14.23 -8.96 7.63
N GLN A 142 13.63 -8.55 6.51
CA GLN A 142 12.95 -7.26 6.38
C GLN A 142 11.42 -7.33 6.52
N ARG A 143 10.85 -8.52 6.73
CA ARG A 143 9.40 -8.73 6.86
C ARG A 143 8.76 -7.85 7.91
N ALA A 144 9.35 -7.73 9.11
CA ALA A 144 8.81 -6.90 10.18
C ALA A 144 8.77 -5.42 9.78
N GLN A 145 9.88 -4.92 9.22
CA GLN A 145 9.97 -3.54 8.72
C GLN A 145 8.95 -3.27 7.60
N ALA A 146 8.77 -4.22 6.68
CA ALA A 146 7.78 -4.11 5.62
C ALA A 146 6.35 -4.07 6.20
N LEU A 147 6.04 -4.97 7.13
CA LEU A 147 4.73 -5.01 7.77
C LEU A 147 4.45 -3.74 8.58
N ASP A 148 5.44 -3.23 9.32
CA ASP A 148 5.33 -2.00 10.09
C ASP A 148 5.04 -0.79 9.18
N PHE A 149 5.74 -0.68 8.05
CA PHE A 149 5.47 0.37 7.06
C PHE A 149 4.01 0.35 6.56
N LEU A 150 3.45 -0.84 6.36
CA LEU A 150 2.14 -1.02 5.73
C LEU A 150 0.97 -1.01 6.69
N THR A 151 1.22 -1.44 7.92
CA THR A 151 0.23 -1.44 8.99
C THR A 151 0.27 -0.16 9.82
N SER A 152 1.27 0.71 9.59
CA SER A 152 1.36 2.00 10.27
C SER A 152 0.10 2.84 10.01
N PRO A 153 -0.60 3.29 11.06
CA PRO A 153 -1.81 4.10 10.91
C PRO A 153 -1.52 5.48 10.29
N SER A 154 -0.29 5.98 10.43
CA SER A 154 0.08 7.34 10.03
C SER A 154 1.03 7.43 8.83
N PHE A 155 1.58 6.32 8.34
CA PHE A 155 2.77 6.24 7.48
C PHE A 155 3.96 7.07 8.02
N PRO A 156 5.20 6.54 8.00
CA PRO A 156 6.36 7.35 8.37
C PRO A 156 6.52 8.51 7.36
N ILE A 157 6.56 9.75 7.86
CA ILE A 157 6.80 10.94 7.02
C ILE A 157 8.30 11.24 6.91
N GLU A 158 9.10 10.74 7.86
CA GLU A 158 10.56 10.90 7.91
C GLU A 158 11.26 9.53 7.97
N PRO A 159 12.49 9.42 7.42
CA PRO A 159 13.29 8.21 7.56
C PRO A 159 13.65 7.95 9.03
N PRO A 160 13.75 6.68 9.47
CA PRO A 160 14.23 6.37 10.81
C PRO A 160 15.66 6.91 10.99
N PRO A 161 16.04 7.36 12.21
CA PRO A 161 17.38 7.86 12.47
C PRO A 161 18.43 6.79 12.16
N LEU A 162 19.51 7.19 11.48
CA LEU A 162 20.65 6.32 11.21
C LEU A 162 21.27 5.88 12.54
N LYS A 163 21.36 4.57 12.76
CA LYS A 163 22.09 3.98 13.89
C LYS A 163 23.59 4.00 13.64
#